data_AF-A0A2D4VW58-F1
#
_entry.id   AF-A0A2D4VW58-F1
#
_cell.length_a   1.000
_cell.length_b   1.000
_cell.length_c   1.000
_cell.angle_alpha   90.00
_cell.angle_beta   90.00
_cell.angle_gamma   90.00
#
_symmetry.space_group_name_H-M   'P 1'
#
loop_
_entity.id
_entity.type
_entity.pdbx_description
1 polymer ?
#
loop_
_entity_poly.entity_id
_entity_poly.type
_entity_poly.pdbx_seq_one_letter_code
_entity_poly.pdbx_strand_id
1 'polypeptide(L)'
;MSPKQKNALVPAGKKNPPAVRKPSAPTTVRLVDETVTFASREDVRERLPDILGKALAMIWIDKEFAKVFATDPQGTLEAQGIFLPDYMAIEFQKPDTNRPRIVVYEKRPNSNFRLRILYLQLVMMAGR
;
A
#
# COMPACT_ATOMS: atom_id res chain seq x y z
N MET A 1 -71.23 6.78 15.96
CA MET A 1 -70.84 5.36 15.91
C MET A 1 -69.35 5.30 15.61
N SER A 2 -68.54 4.89 16.59
CA SER A 2 -67.07 4.83 16.51
C SER A 2 -66.59 3.37 16.36
N PRO A 3 -65.37 3.14 15.83
CA PRO A 3 -65.11 2.16 14.78
C PRO A 3 -64.54 0.83 15.28
N LYS A 4 -64.55 -0.21 14.44
CA LYS A 4 -63.83 -1.47 14.71
C LYS A 4 -62.98 -1.88 13.52
N GLN A 5 -61.77 -1.32 13.44
CA GLN A 5 -60.76 -1.67 12.45
C GLN A 5 -59.93 -2.84 13.00
N LYS A 6 -59.98 -3.99 12.31
CA LYS A 6 -59.32 -5.24 12.73
C LYS A 6 -57.85 -5.22 12.30
N ASN A 7 -56.97 -4.74 13.17
CA ASN A 7 -55.52 -4.93 12.99
C ASN A 7 -55.12 -6.26 13.64
N ALA A 8 -55.15 -7.35 12.89
CA ALA A 8 -54.59 -8.62 13.32
C ALA A 8 -53.07 -8.61 13.08
N LEU A 9 -52.28 -8.64 14.15
CA LEU A 9 -50.84 -8.87 14.11
C LEU A 9 -50.60 -10.36 13.83
N VAL A 10 -50.09 -10.67 12.64
CA VAL A 10 -49.69 -12.04 12.27
C VAL A 10 -48.24 -12.26 12.73
N PRO A 11 -47.92 -13.36 13.45
CA PRO A 11 -46.55 -13.59 13.87
C PRO A 11 -45.65 -13.81 12.66
N ALA A 12 -44.68 -12.90 12.46
CA ALA A 12 -43.61 -13.10 11.50
C ALA A 12 -42.72 -14.25 12.00
N GLY A 13 -42.72 -15.38 11.28
CA GLY A 13 -41.88 -16.53 11.59
C GLY A 13 -40.41 -16.11 11.74
N LYS A 14 -39.71 -16.69 12.73
CA LYS A 14 -38.31 -16.39 13.04
C LYS A 14 -37.44 -16.57 11.79
N LYS A 15 -37.12 -15.48 11.10
CA LYS A 15 -36.09 -15.48 10.06
C LYS A 15 -34.74 -15.40 10.79
N ASN A 16 -33.91 -16.41 10.56
CA ASN A 16 -32.53 -16.37 11.04
C ASN A 16 -31.87 -15.07 10.55
N PRO A 17 -31.15 -14.34 11.41
CA PRO A 17 -30.44 -13.16 10.98
C PRO A 17 -29.45 -13.55 9.86
N PRO A 18 -29.21 -12.67 8.87
CA PRO A 18 -28.22 -12.94 7.85
C PRO A 18 -26.88 -13.26 8.52
N ALA A 19 -26.22 -14.31 8.05
CA ALA A 19 -24.94 -14.75 8.59
C ALA A 19 -23.94 -13.59 8.51
N VAL A 20 -23.50 -13.09 9.67
CA VAL A 20 -22.42 -12.11 9.77
C VAL A 20 -21.15 -12.82 9.32
N ARG A 21 -20.69 -12.50 8.10
CA ARG A 21 -19.35 -12.89 7.66
C ARG A 21 -18.36 -12.14 8.55
N LYS A 22 -17.73 -12.84 9.49
CA LYS A 22 -16.54 -12.33 10.17
C LYS A 22 -15.54 -11.94 9.07
N PRO A 23 -14.93 -10.74 9.10
CA PRO A 23 -13.89 -10.42 8.15
C PRO A 23 -12.81 -11.50 8.31
N SER A 24 -12.62 -12.29 7.26
CA SER A 24 -11.48 -13.19 7.12
C SER A 24 -10.21 -12.36 7.34
N ALA A 25 -9.18 -13.00 7.92
CA ALA A 25 -7.87 -12.44 8.27
C ALA A 25 -7.41 -11.31 7.34
N PRO A 26 -6.73 -10.27 7.87
CA PRO A 26 -6.35 -9.09 7.08
C PRO A 26 -5.70 -9.56 5.79
N THR A 27 -6.33 -9.25 4.66
CA THR A 27 -5.74 -9.47 3.34
C THR A 27 -4.39 -8.77 3.36
N THR A 28 -3.30 -9.53 3.48
CA THR A 28 -1.95 -9.00 3.28
C THR A 28 -1.92 -8.45 1.86
N VAL A 29 -2.05 -7.13 1.75
CA VAL A 29 -2.08 -6.45 0.46
C VAL A 29 -0.72 -6.69 -0.17
N ARG A 30 -0.71 -7.38 -1.32
CA ARG A 30 0.50 -7.61 -2.09
C ARG A 30 0.78 -6.38 -2.95
N LEU A 31 2.03 -5.92 -2.95
CA LEU A 31 2.48 -4.84 -3.85
C LEU A 31 2.46 -5.28 -5.31
N VAL A 32 2.74 -6.57 -5.57
CA VAL A 32 2.78 -7.18 -6.89
C VAL A 32 2.22 -8.60 -6.83
N ASP A 33 1.53 -9.02 -7.89
CA ASP A 33 0.96 -10.36 -7.99
C ASP A 33 2.02 -11.43 -8.31
N GLU A 34 3.08 -11.03 -9.01
CA GLU A 34 4.20 -11.88 -9.43
C GLU A 34 5.53 -11.30 -8.94
N THR A 35 6.54 -12.15 -8.77
CA THR A 35 7.90 -11.74 -8.41
C THR A 35 8.51 -10.92 -9.54
N VAL A 36 8.97 -9.71 -9.23
CA VAL A 36 9.59 -8.79 -10.19
C VAL A 36 11.05 -8.58 -9.85
N THR A 37 11.92 -9.00 -10.76
CA THR A 37 13.36 -8.74 -10.69
C THR A 37 13.73 -7.71 -11.74
N PHE A 38 14.40 -6.65 -11.31
CA PHE A 38 14.89 -5.60 -12.20
C PHE A 38 16.32 -5.92 -12.64
N ALA A 39 16.58 -5.87 -13.95
CA ALA A 39 17.91 -6.11 -14.51
C ALA A 39 18.60 -4.81 -14.96
N SER A 40 17.82 -3.91 -15.58
CA SER A 40 18.32 -2.66 -16.16
C SER A 40 17.82 -1.41 -15.44
N ARG A 41 18.50 -0.29 -15.70
CA ARG A 41 18.11 1.03 -15.22
C ARG A 41 16.81 1.50 -15.86
N GLU A 42 16.60 1.16 -17.13
CA GLU A 42 15.43 1.49 -17.93
C GLU A 42 14.19 0.82 -17.34
N ASP A 43 14.26 -0.49 -17.05
CA ASP A 43 13.15 -1.24 -16.44
C ASP A 43 12.73 -0.63 -15.11
N VAL A 44 13.71 -0.21 -14.30
CA VAL A 44 13.45 0.45 -13.02
C VAL A 44 12.72 1.77 -13.25
N ARG A 45 13.11 2.57 -14.24
CA ARG A 45 12.45 3.86 -14.48
C ARG A 45 11.02 3.70 -14.98
N GLU A 46 10.71 2.63 -15.70
CA GLU A 46 9.39 2.41 -16.28
C GLU A 46 8.42 1.75 -15.31
N ARG A 47 8.84 0.69 -14.60
CA ARG A 47 7.93 -0.16 -13.80
C ARG A 47 7.99 0.12 -12.30
N LEU A 48 9.15 0.52 -11.77
CA LEU A 48 9.29 0.77 -10.33
C LEU A 48 8.37 1.89 -9.82
N PRO A 49 8.11 2.99 -10.54
CA PRO A 49 7.21 4.04 -10.07
C PRO A 49 5.79 3.55 -9.75
N ASP A 50 5.24 2.61 -10.53
CA ASP A 50 3.90 2.07 -10.29
C ASP A 50 3.85 1.25 -8.97
N ILE A 51 4.85 0.39 -8.78
CA ILE A 51 5.01 -0.42 -7.57
C ILE A 51 5.22 0.47 -6.34
N LEU A 52 6.10 1.47 -6.44
CA LEU A 52 6.33 2.43 -5.36
C LEU A 52 5.10 3.30 -5.09
N GLY A 53 4.28 3.56 -6.11
CA GLY A 53 2.99 4.23 -5.95
C GLY A 53 2.03 3.43 -5.07
N LYS A 54 1.92 2.13 -5.31
CA LYS A 54 1.16 1.21 -4.44
C LYS A 54 1.74 1.15 -3.03
N ALA A 55 3.06 1.10 -2.89
CA ALA A 55 3.72 1.12 -1.58
C ALA A 55 3.43 2.42 -0.81
N LEU A 56 3.47 3.58 -1.48
CA LEU A 56 3.11 4.87 -0.87
C LEU A 56 1.64 4.92 -0.42
N ALA A 57 0.73 4.37 -1.22
CA ALA A 57 -0.68 4.25 -0.83
C ALA A 57 -0.85 3.32 0.38
N MET A 58 -0.12 2.21 0.43
CA MET A 58 -0.11 1.28 1.56
C MET A 58 0.39 1.91 2.84
N ILE A 59 1.46 2.72 2.77
CA ILE A 59 2.00 3.47 3.92
C ILE A 59 0.94 4.37 4.57
N TRP A 60 -0.01 4.88 3.78
CA TRP A 60 -1.08 5.74 4.30
C TRP A 60 -2.18 4.96 5.02
N ILE A 61 -2.45 3.73 4.58
CA ILE A 61 -3.52 2.89 5.09
C ILE A 61 -3.04 2.08 6.29
N ASP A 62 -1.82 1.56 6.22
CA ASP A 62 -1.23 0.64 7.18
C ASP A 62 0.00 1.27 7.86
N LYS A 63 -0.19 1.66 9.13
CA LYS A 63 0.87 2.26 9.95
C LYS A 63 1.94 1.25 10.37
N GLU A 64 1.64 -0.04 10.43
CA GLU A 64 2.65 -1.05 10.72
C GLU A 64 3.55 -1.23 9.51
N PHE A 65 2.96 -1.35 8.31
CA PHE A 65 3.70 -1.34 7.06
C PHE A 65 4.60 -0.11 6.94
N ALA A 66 4.08 1.09 7.26
CA ALA A 66 4.85 2.32 7.24
C ALA A 66 6.10 2.27 8.15
N LYS A 67 6.00 1.68 9.35
CA LYS A 67 7.13 1.55 10.28
C LYS A 67 8.18 0.56 9.78
N VAL A 68 7.74 -0.59 9.25
CA VAL A 68 8.66 -1.60 8.70
C VAL A 68 9.37 -1.03 7.47
N PHE A 69 8.63 -0.40 6.58
CA PHE A 69 9.17 0.24 5.37
C PHE A 69 10.13 1.40 5.70
N ALA A 70 9.90 2.14 6.79
CA ALA A 70 10.81 3.20 7.23
C ALA A 70 12.12 2.66 7.82
N THR A 71 12.10 1.46 8.39
CA THR A 71 13.28 0.82 8.98
C THR A 71 14.15 0.19 7.90
N ASP A 72 13.53 -0.59 7.01
CA ASP A 72 14.21 -1.24 5.90
C ASP A 72 13.32 -1.26 4.65
N PRO A 73 13.37 -0.20 3.81
CA PRO A 73 12.54 -0.12 2.61
C PRO A 73 12.94 -1.17 1.57
N GLN A 74 14.22 -1.54 1.52
CA GLN A 74 14.70 -2.53 0.56
C GLN A 74 14.24 -3.93 0.95
N GLY A 75 14.47 -4.36 2.20
CA GLY A 75 14.00 -5.65 2.68
C GLY A 75 12.48 -5.79 2.63
N THR A 76 11.73 -4.70 2.83
CA THR A 76 10.27 -4.71 2.70
C THR A 76 9.83 -4.99 1.26
N LEU A 77 10.53 -4.45 0.26
CA LEU A 77 10.24 -4.71 -1.15
C LEU A 77 10.61 -6.14 -1.54
N GLU A 78 11.76 -6.63 -1.09
CA GLU A 78 12.20 -8.01 -1.31
C GLU A 78 11.21 -9.02 -0.70
N ALA A 79 10.69 -8.76 0.50
CA ALA A 79 9.66 -9.57 1.14
C ALA A 79 8.33 -9.61 0.34
N GLN A 80 8.10 -8.60 -0.49
CA GLN A 80 6.96 -8.50 -1.41
C GLN A 80 7.30 -9.05 -2.81
N GLY A 81 8.46 -9.68 -2.98
CA GLY A 81 8.91 -10.30 -4.24
C GLY A 81 9.49 -9.30 -5.24
N ILE A 82 9.94 -8.13 -4.78
CA ILE A 82 10.51 -7.08 -5.63
C ILE A 82 12.01 -7.01 -5.39
N PHE A 83 12.80 -7.42 -6.37
CA PHE A 83 14.26 -7.47 -6.27
C PHE A 83 14.89 -6.37 -7.13
N LEU A 84 15.61 -5.47 -6.48
CA LEU A 84 16.37 -4.41 -7.13
C LEU A 84 17.81 -4.86 -7.43
N PRO A 85 18.48 -4.28 -8.43
CA PRO A 85 19.88 -4.54 -8.66
C PRO A 85 20.74 -4.01 -7.50
N ASP A 86 21.88 -4.66 -7.23
CA ASP A 86 22.80 -4.30 -6.14
C ASP A 86 23.33 -2.85 -6.21
N TYR A 87 23.41 -2.31 -7.42
CA TYR A 87 23.81 -0.93 -7.67
C TYR A 87 22.69 0.07 -7.42
N MET A 88 21.51 -0.35 -6.94
CA MET A 88 20.42 0.55 -6.58
C MET A 88 20.17 0.56 -5.07
N ALA A 89 19.55 1.65 -4.62
CA ALA A 89 19.19 1.83 -3.23
C ALA A 89 17.92 2.65 -3.11
N ILE A 90 17.11 2.32 -2.11
CA ILE A 90 15.87 3.02 -1.83
C ILE A 90 15.97 3.64 -0.45
N GLU A 91 15.54 4.88 -0.35
CA GLU A 91 15.42 5.58 0.91
C GLU A 91 14.00 6.08 1.08
N PHE A 92 13.46 5.87 2.29
CA PHE A 92 12.20 6.46 2.70
C PHE A 92 12.46 7.72 3.51
N GLN A 93 12.00 8.86 3.00
CA GLN A 93 12.20 10.17 3.57
C GLN A 93 10.89 10.74 4.09
N LYS A 94 10.99 11.44 5.23
CA LYS A 94 9.88 12.14 5.89
C LYS A 94 8.67 11.22 6.21
N PRO A 95 8.88 10.05 6.83
CA PRO A 95 7.83 9.07 7.15
C PRO A 95 6.67 9.68 7.96
N ASP A 96 6.97 10.57 8.91
CA ASP A 96 5.98 11.14 9.84
C ASP A 96 5.34 12.45 9.37
N THR A 97 5.52 12.82 8.09
CA THR A 97 4.99 14.07 7.56
C THR A 97 3.81 13.81 6.62
N ASN A 98 3.01 14.84 6.35
CA ASN A 98 1.95 14.78 5.33
C ASN A 98 2.44 14.54 3.90
N ARG A 99 3.76 14.43 3.69
CA ARG A 99 4.39 14.25 2.37
C ARG A 99 5.50 13.19 2.43
N PRO A 100 5.13 11.91 2.65
CA PRO A 100 6.10 10.83 2.59
C PRO A 100 6.70 10.74 1.19
N ARG A 101 8.01 10.51 1.12
CA ARG A 101 8.76 10.50 -0.13
C ARG A 101 9.64 9.25 -0.18
N ILE A 102 9.58 8.55 -1.31
CA ILE A 102 10.53 7.48 -1.64
C ILE A 102 11.52 8.04 -2.64
N VAL A 103 12.81 7.83 -2.41
CA VAL A 103 13.88 8.24 -3.33
C VAL A 103 14.68 7.02 -3.73
N VAL A 104 14.91 6.87 -5.03
CA VAL A 104 15.71 5.79 -5.60
C VAL A 104 17.04 6.35 -6.08
N TYR A 105 18.11 5.75 -5.62
CA TYR A 105 19.48 6.11 -5.94
C TYR A 105 20.15 4.98 -6.70
N GLU A 106 21.03 5.36 -7.62
CA GLU A 106 22.02 4.49 -8.23
C GLU A 106 23.36 4.73 -7.52
N LYS A 107 23.93 3.67 -6.96
CA LYS A 107 25.26 3.62 -6.34
C LYS A 107 26.25 3.16 -7.41
N ARG A 108 27.35 3.90 -7.58
CA ARG A 108 28.44 3.39 -8.41
C ARG A 108 29.23 2.33 -7.63
N PRO A 109 29.60 1.20 -8.24
CA PRO A 109 30.54 0.27 -7.62
C PRO A 109 31.85 1.04 -7.33
N ASN A 110 32.40 0.84 -6.12
CA ASN A 110 33.61 1.50 -5.61
C ASN A 110 33.53 3.02 -5.35
N SER A 111 32.33 3.63 -5.26
CA SER A 111 32.21 5.04 -4.87
C SER A 111 31.07 5.29 -3.90
N ASN A 112 31.28 6.20 -2.94
CA ASN A 112 30.20 6.72 -2.08
C ASN A 112 29.21 7.63 -2.85
N PHE A 113 29.47 7.89 -4.14
CA PHE A 113 28.60 8.70 -4.97
C PHE A 113 27.27 8.00 -5.23
N ARG A 114 26.17 8.70 -4.90
CA ARG A 114 24.78 8.27 -5.14
C ARG A 114 24.13 9.22 -6.14
N LEU A 115 23.68 8.69 -7.28
CA LEU A 115 22.93 9.45 -8.27
C LEU A 115 21.43 9.22 -8.05
N ARG A 116 20.65 10.28 -7.80
CA ARG A 116 19.19 10.15 -7.70
C ARG A 116 18.58 9.88 -9.07
N ILE A 117 17.89 8.75 -9.21
CA ILE A 117 17.27 8.32 -10.48
C ILE A 117 15.83 8.80 -10.57
N LEU A 118 15.07 8.56 -9.51
CA LEU A 118 13.70 9.02 -9.39
C LEU A 118 13.36 9.29 -7.94
N TYR A 119 12.32 10.08 -7.74
CA TYR A 119 11.65 10.19 -6.45
C TYR A 119 10.16 10.18 -6.68
N LEU A 120 9.44 9.58 -5.74
CA LEU A 120 7.99 9.55 -5.75
C LEU A 120 7.50 10.11 -4.41
N GLN A 121 6.50 10.97 -4.47
CA GLN A 121 5.94 11.60 -3.29
C GLN A 121 4.42 11.61 -3.43
N LEU A 122 3.73 11.11 -2.40
CA LEU A 122 2.28 11.19 -2.37
C LEU A 122 1.87 12.54 -1.78
N VAL A 123 1.00 13.25 -2.51
CA VAL A 123 0.48 14.56 -2.13
C VAL A 123 -1.03 14.49 -2.19
N MET A 124 -1.69 14.62 -1.03
CA MET A 124 -3.11 14.97 -1.04
C MET A 124 -3.30 16.45 -1.28
N MET A 125 -4.20 16.75 -2.20
CA MET A 125 -4.70 18.09 -2.49
C MET A 125 -6.17 18.12 -2.10
N ALA A 126 -6.55 19.06 -1.24
CA ALA A 126 -7.95 19.41 -1.03
C ALA A 126 -8.21 20.70 -1.81
N GLY A 127 -9.12 20.65 -2.78
CA GLY A 127 -9.59 21.82 -3.52
C GLY A 127 -10.70 22.55 -2.78
N ARG A 128 -10.91 23.81 -3.15
CA ARG A 128 -12.10 24.60 -2.76
C ARG A 128 -13.18 24.44 -3.82
#